data_AF-A0A7D7XBE9-F1
#
_entry.id   AF-A0A7D7XBE9-F1
#
_cell.length_a   1.000
_cell.length_b   1.000
_cell.length_c   1.000
_cell.angle_alpha   90.00
_cell.angle_beta   90.00
_cell.angle_gamma   90.00
#
_symmetry.space_group_name_H-M   'P 1'
#
loop_
_entity.id
_entity.type
_entity.pdbx_description
1 polymer ?
#
loop_
_entity_poly.entity_id
_entity_poly.type
_entity_poly.pdbx_seq_one_letter_code
_entity_poly.pdbx_strand_id
1 'polypeptide(L)'
;MTSTPNLEGKYQLKTLHAEIDLLDRRLAHLLKYDTFETEAARDAAARKIATKREPLAQTAKRLASEGVEYKESELPRSFRPEGVPAPVEVKAQPEAAPEMLAAGAENRNTRRHSSAHTGAVLDWEKSVAQYMQAKKN
;
A
#
# COMPACT_ATOMS: atom_id res chain seq x y z
N MET A 1 -36.01 -8.40 16.59
CA MET A 1 -34.60 -8.32 17.01
C MET A 1 -33.81 -7.74 15.85
N THR A 2 -33.55 -6.43 15.85
CA THR A 2 -32.79 -5.76 14.80
C THR A 2 -31.32 -6.06 15.03
N SER A 3 -30.81 -7.10 14.37
CA SER A 3 -29.37 -7.35 14.28
C SER A 3 -28.79 -6.21 13.45
N THR A 4 -28.21 -5.20 14.11
CA THR A 4 -27.41 -4.19 13.44
C THR A 4 -26.29 -4.92 12.71
N PRO A 5 -26.17 -4.79 11.37
CA PRO A 5 -25.06 -5.42 10.67
C PRO A 5 -23.77 -4.91 11.31
N ASN A 6 -22.86 -5.83 11.63
CA ASN A 6 -21.58 -5.55 12.28
C ASN A 6 -20.64 -4.80 11.30
N LEU A 7 -21.03 -3.56 10.99
CA LEU A 7 -20.37 -2.67 10.05
C LEU A 7 -18.99 -2.29 10.56
N GLU A 8 -18.86 -2.07 11.87
CA GLU A 8 -17.59 -1.78 12.52
C GLU A 8 -16.60 -2.94 12.36
N GLY A 9 -17.02 -4.17 12.65
CA GLY A 9 -16.21 -5.37 12.45
C GLY A 9 -15.77 -5.52 10.99
N LYS A 10 -16.66 -5.24 10.03
CA LYS A 10 -16.33 -5.30 8.60
C LYS A 10 -15.25 -4.30 8.18
N TYR A 11 -15.35 -3.05 8.61
CA TYR A 11 -14.34 -2.04 8.29
C TYR A 11 -13.01 -2.31 9.01
N GLN A 12 -13.07 -2.81 10.24
CA GLN A 12 -11.88 -3.24 10.98
C GLN A 12 -11.17 -4.39 10.27
N LEU A 13 -11.92 -5.44 9.88
CA LEU A 13 -11.36 -6.59 9.16
C LEU A 13 -10.75 -6.18 7.82
N LYS A 14 -11.41 -5.27 7.08
CA LYS A 14 -10.86 -4.69 5.86
C LYS A 14 -9.54 -3.95 6.10
N THR A 15 -9.48 -3.14 7.15
CA THR A 15 -8.27 -2.39 7.51
C THR A 15 -7.13 -3.32 7.88
N LEU A 16 -7.42 -4.35 8.69
CA LEU A 16 -6.45 -5.38 9.07
C LEU A 16 -5.92 -6.13 7.85
N HIS A 17 -6.80 -6.53 6.93
CA HIS A 17 -6.37 -7.18 5.70
C HIS A 17 -5.49 -6.28 4.83
N ALA A 18 -5.83 -5.00 4.69
CA ALA A 18 -5.01 -4.05 3.94
C ALA A 18 -3.62 -3.86 4.58
N GLU A 19 -3.54 -3.82 5.91
CA GLU A 19 -2.28 -3.71 6.63
C GLU A 19 -1.41 -4.96 6.48
N ILE A 20 -2.02 -6.16 6.59
CA ILE A 20 -1.33 -7.43 6.33
C ILE A 20 -0.80 -7.47 4.88
N ASP A 21 -1.62 -7.08 3.90
CA ASP A 21 -1.20 -7.07 2.50
C ASP A 21 -0.04 -6.10 2.24
N LEU A 22 -0.02 -4.94 2.92
CA LEU A 22 1.09 -4.00 2.85
C LEU A 22 2.39 -4.61 3.40
N LEU A 23 2.32 -5.30 4.54
CA LEU A 23 3.46 -5.99 5.14
C LEU A 23 3.97 -7.12 4.24
N ASP A 24 3.06 -7.88 3.64
CA ASP A 24 3.39 -8.95 2.69
C ASP A 24 4.09 -8.41 1.44
N ARG A 25 3.59 -7.31 0.84
CA ARG A 25 4.25 -6.63 -0.29
C ARG A 25 5.64 -6.15 0.09
N ARG A 26 5.80 -5.59 1.29
CA ARG A 26 7.10 -5.15 1.80
C ARG A 26 8.07 -6.31 1.96
N LEU A 27 7.61 -7.45 2.48
CA LEU A 27 8.41 -8.66 2.64
C LEU A 27 8.85 -9.19 1.26
N ALA A 28 7.93 -9.27 0.29
CA ALA A 28 8.25 -9.69 -1.07
C ALA A 28 9.24 -8.73 -1.75
N HIS A 29 9.09 -7.41 -1.55
CA HIS A 29 10.02 -6.42 -2.08
C HIS A 29 11.42 -6.58 -1.46
N LEU A 30 11.47 -6.79 -0.15
CA LEU A 30 12.71 -7.01 0.59
C LEU A 30 13.46 -8.24 0.06
N LEU A 31 12.75 -9.32 -0.22
CA LEU A 31 13.36 -10.55 -0.75
C LEU A 31 13.85 -10.41 -2.20
N LYS A 32 13.18 -9.60 -3.01
CA LYS A 32 13.44 -9.55 -4.46
C LYS A 32 14.36 -8.43 -4.90
N TYR A 33 14.28 -7.26 -4.27
CA TYR A 33 14.93 -6.04 -4.77
C TYR A 33 15.94 -5.44 -3.82
N ASP A 34 15.92 -5.85 -2.54
CA ASP A 34 16.72 -5.20 -1.51
C ASP A 34 18.06 -5.92 -1.35
N THR A 35 19.14 -5.18 -1.58
CA THR A 35 20.52 -5.66 -1.42
C THR A 35 21.01 -5.34 -0.02
N PHE A 36 21.20 -6.38 0.79
CA PHE A 36 21.73 -6.26 2.13
C PHE A 36 23.24 -6.51 2.14
N GLU A 37 23.95 -5.83 3.04
CA GLU A 37 25.38 -6.06 3.28
C GLU A 37 25.66 -7.46 3.85
N THR A 38 24.70 -8.01 4.59
CA THR A 38 24.79 -9.35 5.18
C THR A 38 23.43 -10.05 5.17
N GLU A 39 23.43 -11.38 5.07
CA GLU A 39 22.21 -12.18 5.15
C GLU A 39 21.51 -12.03 6.52
N ALA A 40 22.29 -11.85 7.58
CA ALA A 40 21.77 -11.58 8.92
C ALA A 40 20.96 -10.28 8.99
N ALA A 41 21.36 -9.23 8.26
CA ALA A 41 20.60 -7.97 8.19
C ALA A 41 19.27 -8.15 7.43
N ARG A 42 19.29 -8.93 6.35
CA ARG A 42 18.07 -9.32 5.61
C ARG A 42 17.09 -10.07 6.50
N ASP A 43 17.58 -11.06 7.24
CA ASP A 43 16.76 -11.87 8.15
C ASP A 43 16.22 -11.06 9.31
N ALA A 44 17.02 -10.16 9.89
CA ALA A 44 16.57 -9.26 10.93
C ALA A 44 15.46 -8.32 10.44
N ALA A 45 15.56 -7.81 9.21
CA ALA A 45 14.54 -6.96 8.61
C ALA A 45 13.26 -7.75 8.27
N ALA A 46 13.39 -8.98 7.74
CA ALA A 46 12.26 -9.88 7.52
C ALA A 46 11.55 -10.25 8.83
N ARG A 47 12.30 -10.58 9.89
CA ARG A 47 11.76 -10.86 11.23
C ARG A 47 10.99 -9.68 11.79
N LYS A 48 11.48 -8.45 11.63
CA LYS A 48 10.78 -7.22 12.07
C LYS A 48 9.43 -7.03 11.37
N ILE A 49 9.30 -7.45 10.11
CA ILE A 49 8.03 -7.39 9.38
C ILE A 49 7.12 -8.52 9.85
N ALA A 50 7.66 -9.73 10.02
CA ALA A 50 6.92 -10.90 10.49
C ALA A 50 6.30 -10.68 11.88
N THR A 51 7.05 -10.10 12.84
CA THR A 51 6.55 -9.81 14.19
C THR A 51 5.41 -8.80 14.21
N LYS A 52 5.36 -7.88 13.25
CA LYS A 52 4.23 -6.96 13.09
C LYS A 52 3.01 -7.63 12.45
N ARG A 53 3.26 -8.54 11.50
CA ARG A 53 2.22 -9.27 10.78
C ARG A 53 1.48 -10.27 11.66
N GLU A 54 2.18 -10.95 12.55
CA GLU A 54 1.61 -12.02 13.39
C GLU A 54 0.39 -11.59 14.24
N PRO A 55 0.43 -10.51 15.04
CA PRO A 55 -0.73 -10.08 15.82
C PRO A 55 -1.90 -9.66 14.93
N LEU A 56 -1.63 -8.98 13.81
CA LEU A 56 -2.66 -8.57 12.84
C LEU A 56 -3.35 -9.78 12.19
N ALA A 57 -2.59 -10.82 11.86
CA ALA A 57 -3.13 -12.05 11.31
C ALA A 57 -3.99 -12.80 12.34
N GLN A 58 -3.61 -12.78 13.62
CA GLN A 58 -4.40 -13.40 14.69
C GLN A 58 -5.73 -12.65 14.90
N THR A 59 -5.72 -11.32 14.93
CA THR A 59 -6.96 -10.53 15.07
C THR A 59 -7.87 -10.69 13.85
N ALA A 60 -7.32 -10.68 12.63
CA ALA A 60 -8.08 -10.93 11.42
C ALA A 60 -8.74 -12.33 11.42
N LYS A 61 -8.01 -13.37 11.82
CA LYS A 61 -8.56 -14.73 11.96
C LYS A 61 -9.69 -14.80 12.99
N ARG A 62 -9.52 -14.11 14.12
CA ARG A 62 -10.55 -14.04 15.16
C ARG A 62 -11.82 -13.37 14.64
N LEU A 63 -11.72 -12.21 13.99
CA LEU A 63 -12.86 -11.51 13.40
C LEU A 63 -13.53 -12.33 12.28
N ALA A 64 -12.75 -13.06 11.49
CA ALA A 64 -13.29 -13.99 10.50
C ALA A 64 -14.07 -15.16 11.16
N SER A 65 -13.57 -15.69 12.29
CA SER A 65 -14.27 -16.73 13.07
C SER A 65 -15.53 -16.23 13.77
N GLU A 66 -15.59 -14.94 14.09
CA GLU A 66 -16.77 -14.26 14.66
C GLU A 66 -17.87 -14.04 13.59
N GLY A 67 -17.66 -14.49 12.35
CA GLY A 67 -18.66 -14.45 11.28
C GLY A 67 -18.78 -13.08 10.60
N VAL A 68 -17.78 -12.21 10.76
CA VAL A 68 -17.76 -10.91 10.07
C VAL A 68 -17.62 -11.15 8.56
N GLU A 69 -18.59 -10.65 7.80
CA GLU A 69 -18.58 -10.74 6.34
C GLU A 69 -17.40 -9.95 5.74
N TYR A 70 -16.55 -10.64 4.98
CA TYR A 70 -15.49 -10.03 4.19
C TYR A 70 -15.61 -10.44 2.72
N LYS A 71 -15.06 -9.59 1.84
CA LYS A 71 -14.97 -9.90 0.41
C LYS A 71 -13.67 -10.65 0.14
N GLU A 72 -13.72 -11.70 -0.67
CA GLU A 72 -12.53 -12.46 -1.10
C GLU A 72 -11.51 -11.57 -1.83
N SER A 73 -11.98 -10.53 -2.52
CA SER A 73 -11.11 -9.54 -3.17
C SER A 73 -10.22 -8.77 -2.18
N GLU A 74 -10.66 -8.64 -0.93
CA GLU A 74 -9.93 -7.95 0.14
C GLU A 74 -9.02 -8.90 0.93
N LEU A 75 -8.98 -10.19 0.56
CA LEU A 75 -8.14 -11.17 1.23
C LEU A 75 -6.65 -10.91 0.91
N PRO A 76 -5.77 -10.79 1.94
CA PRO A 76 -4.35 -10.51 1.73
C PRO A 76 -3.69 -11.61 0.92
N ARG A 77 -2.58 -11.27 0.25
CA ARG A 77 -1.87 -12.20 -0.64
C ARG A 77 -1.38 -13.46 0.08
N SER A 78 -1.00 -13.39 1.36
CA SER A 78 -0.67 -14.57 2.17
C SER A 78 -1.82 -15.52 2.49
N PHE A 79 -3.06 -15.02 2.45
CA PHE A 79 -4.26 -15.80 2.77
C PHE A 79 -4.89 -16.40 1.51
N ARG A 80 -4.47 -15.93 0.32
CA ARG A 80 -4.81 -16.59 -0.94
C ARG A 80 -3.93 -17.83 -1.08
N PRO A 81 -4.48 -19.03 -1.27
CA PRO A 81 -3.67 -20.19 -1.59
C PRO A 81 -2.92 -19.92 -2.91
N GLU A 82 -1.61 -20.18 -2.89
CA GLU A 82 -0.74 -20.23 -4.07
C GLU A 82 -1.44 -21.05 -5.17
N GLY A 83 -2.02 -20.38 -6.18
CA GLY A 83 -2.68 -21.08 -7.29
C GLY A 83 -3.90 -20.40 -7.92
N VAL A 84 -4.48 -19.34 -7.35
CA VAL A 84 -5.55 -18.59 -8.05
C VAL A 84 -4.94 -17.35 -8.70
N PRO A 85 -4.72 -17.35 -10.03
CA PRO A 85 -4.24 -16.17 -10.73
C PRO A 85 -5.25 -15.04 -10.53
N ALA A 86 -4.73 -13.84 -10.24
CA ALA A 86 -5.52 -12.63 -10.35
C ALA A 86 -6.25 -12.64 -11.71
N PRO A 87 -7.49 -12.13 -11.82
CA PRO A 87 -8.05 -11.79 -13.11
C PRO A 87 -7.12 -10.75 -13.72
N VAL A 88 -6.18 -11.23 -14.54
CA VAL A 88 -5.37 -10.41 -15.41
C VAL A 88 -6.39 -9.94 -16.44
N GLU A 89 -6.83 -8.70 -16.32
CA GLU A 89 -7.48 -8.02 -17.44
C GLU A 89 -6.39 -7.81 -18.48
N VAL A 90 -6.18 -8.86 -19.28
CA VAL A 90 -5.27 -8.91 -20.40
C VAL A 90 -5.82 -7.96 -21.44
N LYS A 91 -5.35 -6.71 -21.42
CA LYS A 91 -5.42 -5.87 -22.61
C LYS A 91 -4.35 -6.38 -23.57
N ALA A 92 -4.75 -7.37 -24.36
CA ALA A 92 -4.00 -7.90 -25.48
C ALA A 92 -3.65 -6.76 -26.46
N GLN A 93 -2.39 -6.70 -26.89
CA GLN A 93 -2.03 -6.35 -28.25
C GLN A 93 -0.71 -7.04 -28.63
N PRO A 94 -0.57 -7.49 -29.89
CA PRO A 94 0.20 -8.67 -30.23
C PRO A 94 1.62 -8.37 -30.74
N GLU A 95 2.48 -9.34 -30.45
CA GLU A 95 3.58 -9.89 -31.26
C GLU A 95 3.94 -9.17 -32.57
N ALA A 96 5.16 -8.62 -32.62
CA ALA A 96 6.03 -8.62 -33.79
C ALA A 96 7.50 -8.38 -33.36
N ALA A 97 8.31 -9.43 -33.43
CA ALA A 97 9.77 -9.34 -33.54
C ALA A 97 10.12 -8.78 -34.95
N PRO A 98 11.31 -8.18 -35.24
CA PRO A 98 12.62 -8.62 -34.74
C PRO A 98 13.64 -7.51 -34.39
N GLU A 99 14.77 -7.97 -33.85
CA GLU A 99 15.97 -7.24 -33.42
C GLU A 99 16.55 -6.30 -34.48
N MET A 100 17.08 -5.13 -34.06
CA MET A 100 18.36 -4.58 -34.52
C MET A 100 18.92 -3.51 -33.56
N LEU A 101 20.15 -3.76 -33.11
CA LEU A 101 21.29 -2.83 -33.00
C LEU A 101 21.19 -1.51 -32.21
N ALA A 102 21.98 -1.52 -31.13
CA ALA A 102 23.02 -0.54 -30.81
C ALA A 102 22.68 0.91 -30.38
N ALA A 103 23.32 1.25 -29.26
CA ALA A 103 23.84 2.56 -28.87
C ALA A 103 22.84 3.67 -28.52
N GLY A 104 22.86 4.08 -27.24
CA GLY A 104 22.19 5.29 -26.80
C GLY A 104 21.97 5.32 -25.29
N ALA A 105 23.06 5.34 -24.52
CA ALA A 105 23.01 5.69 -23.11
C ALA A 105 22.63 7.17 -23.00
N GLU A 106 21.37 7.48 -22.69
CA GLU A 106 20.97 8.81 -22.22
C GLU A 106 19.82 8.71 -21.20
N ASN A 107 20.27 8.55 -19.95
CA ASN A 107 19.74 9.13 -18.73
C ASN A 107 18.40 9.89 -18.87
N ARG A 108 17.28 9.18 -18.71
CA ARG A 108 15.90 9.69 -18.74
C ARG A 108 15.53 10.54 -17.51
N ASN A 109 16.50 11.18 -16.87
CA ASN A 109 16.41 11.88 -15.57
C ASN A 109 16.20 13.41 -15.69
N THR A 110 15.92 13.95 -16.88
CA THR A 110 15.74 15.41 -17.03
C THR A 110 14.32 15.86 -17.33
N ARG A 111 13.33 14.96 -17.36
CA ARG A 111 11.91 15.37 -17.29
C ARG A 111 11.43 15.53 -15.85
N ARG A 112 12.19 16.31 -15.08
CA ARG A 112 11.70 16.90 -13.83
C ARG A 112 10.64 17.91 -14.24
N HIS A 113 9.37 17.50 -14.15
CA HIS A 113 8.28 18.46 -14.04
C HIS A 113 8.53 19.28 -12.78
N SER A 114 9.05 20.50 -12.95
CA SER A 114 9.01 21.53 -11.92
C SER A 114 7.55 21.93 -11.74
N SER A 115 6.82 21.23 -10.87
CA SER A 115 5.51 21.68 -10.43
C SER A 115 5.69 22.99 -9.68
N ALA A 116 5.27 24.10 -10.29
CA ALA A 116 5.32 25.45 -9.76
C ALA A 116 4.31 25.66 -8.61
N HIS A 117 4.38 24.83 -7.56
CA HIS A 117 3.51 24.89 -6.38
C HIS A 117 4.31 24.86 -5.06
N THR A 118 5.59 25.28 -5.09
CA THR A 118 6.32 25.69 -3.89
C THR A 118 6.02 27.17 -3.62
N GLY A 119 4.96 27.47 -2.88
CA GLY A 119 4.67 28.88 -2.54
C GLY A 119 3.38 29.15 -1.76
N ALA A 120 2.46 28.19 -1.63
CA ALA A 120 1.30 28.35 -0.76
C ALA A 120 1.50 27.55 0.53
N VAL A 121 2.47 27.96 1.35
CA VAL A 121 2.37 27.68 2.78
C VAL A 121 1.17 28.50 3.24
N LEU A 122 0.07 27.83 3.55
CA LEU A 122 -1.11 28.42 4.18
C LEU A 122 -0.67 29.04 5.51
N ASP A 123 -0.39 30.33 5.47
CA ASP A 123 0.05 31.12 6.61
C ASP A 123 -1.17 31.44 7.47
N TRP A 124 -1.61 30.44 8.25
CA TRP A 124 -2.83 30.48 9.07
C TRP A 124 -2.83 31.66 10.05
N GLU A 125 -1.66 32.13 10.47
CA GLU A 125 -1.50 33.32 11.32
C GLU A 125 -2.06 34.59 10.66
N LYS A 126 -1.88 34.75 9.33
CA LYS A 126 -2.42 35.90 8.61
C LYS A 126 -3.94 35.85 8.50
N SER A 127 -4.52 34.66 8.32
CA SER A 127 -5.98 34.49 8.35
C SER A 127 -6.58 34.81 9.72
N VAL A 128 -5.91 34.42 10.82
CA VAL A 128 -6.37 34.74 12.18
C VAL A 128 -6.28 36.24 12.45
N ALA A 129 -5.19 36.90 12.02
CA ALA A 129 -5.02 38.34 12.20
C ALA A 129 -6.10 39.14 11.46
N GLN A 130 -6.43 38.76 10.22
CA GLN A 130 -7.52 39.39 9.46
C GLN A 130 -8.88 39.19 10.12
N TYR A 131 -9.16 37.99 10.65
CA TYR A 131 -10.40 37.73 11.38
C TYR A 131 -10.54 38.59 12.64
N MET A 132 -9.46 38.77 13.40
CA MET A 132 -9.45 39.60 14.60
C MET A 132 -9.59 41.10 14.29
N GLN A 133 -9.11 41.56 13.14
CA GLN A 133 -9.31 42.93 12.67
C GLN A 133 -10.74 43.17 12.19
N ALA A 134 -11.32 42.22 11.44
CA ALA A 134 -12.71 42.31 10.97
C ALA A 134 -13.73 42.34 12.13
N LYS A 135 -13.39 41.74 13.28
CA LYS A 135 -14.24 41.74 14.48
C LYS A 135 -14.15 43.01 15.33
N LYS A 136 -13.17 43.89 15.05
CA LYS A 136 -12.95 45.15 15.79
C LYS A 136 -13.60 46.38 15.15
N ASN A 137 -14.15 46.25 13.94
CA ASN A 137 -15.08 47.21 13.33
C ASN A 137 -16.52 46.78 13.58
#